data_AF-A0A1Q7XBI7-F1
#
_entry.id   AF-A0A1Q7XBI7-F1
#
_cell.length_a   1.000
_cell.length_b   1.000
_cell.length_c   1.000
_cell.angle_alpha   90.00
_cell.angle_beta   90.00
_cell.angle_gamma   90.00
#
_symmetry.space_group_name_H-M   'P 1'
#
loop_
_entity.id
_entity.type
_entity.pdbx_description
1 polymer ?
#
loop_
_entity_poly.entity_id
_entity_poly.type
_entity_poly.pdbx_seq_one_letter_code
_entity_poly.pdbx_strand_id
1 'polypeptide(L)'
;MEPNEKKIIQEDCSEDALGPGVLTLTNIRVAFDKTEGRIIDFSKKFGNTVLDAKLNEIIEVAKEGILIKKVRIKIKSNEGEMTYKFGVFNTGKWEKEIKEAISKFNS
;
A
#
# COMPACT_ATOMS: atom_id res chain seq x y z
N MET A 1 -11.10 0.12 11.57
CA MET A 1 -9.99 -0.78 11.94
C MET A 1 -10.57 -1.86 12.82
N GLU A 2 -10.28 -3.11 12.50
CA GLU A 2 -10.74 -4.26 13.30
C GLU A 2 -10.15 -4.20 14.72
N PRO A 3 -10.78 -4.78 15.76
CA PRO A 3 -10.35 -4.64 17.15
C PRO A 3 -8.90 -5.06 17.44
N ASN A 4 -8.33 -5.95 16.61
CA ASN A 4 -6.95 -6.45 16.73
C ASN A 4 -6.01 -5.93 15.63
N GLU A 5 -6.48 -5.01 14.79
CA GLU A 5 -5.69 -4.41 13.73
C GLU A 5 -4.74 -3.34 14.30
N LYS A 6 -3.44 -3.55 14.13
CA LYS A 6 -2.36 -2.65 14.56
C LYS A 6 -1.62 -2.13 13.35
N LYS A 7 -1.50 -0.81 13.26
CA LYS A 7 -0.69 -0.14 12.24
C LYS A 7 0.80 -0.44 12.44
N ILE A 8 1.47 -0.86 11.36
CA ILE A 8 2.92 -1.11 11.32
C ILE A 8 3.62 0.12 10.72
N ILE A 9 3.24 0.53 9.51
CA ILE A 9 3.79 1.70 8.82
C ILE A 9 2.70 2.37 7.98
N GLN A 10 2.78 3.70 7.87
CA GLN A 10 1.89 4.50 7.05
C GLN A 10 2.66 5.70 6.51
N GLU A 11 2.40 6.06 5.26
CA GLU A 11 3.12 7.14 4.58
C GLU A 11 2.25 7.76 3.48
N ASP A 12 2.36 9.08 3.31
CA ASP A 12 1.88 9.78 2.11
C ASP A 12 2.78 9.36 0.92
N CYS A 13 2.18 8.87 -0.16
CA CYS A 13 2.91 8.40 -1.33
C CYS A 13 2.14 8.67 -2.62
N SER A 14 2.71 8.24 -3.76
CA SER A 14 1.99 8.21 -5.04
C SER A 14 2.04 6.81 -5.64
N GLU A 15 0.89 6.33 -6.06
CA GLU A 15 0.76 5.17 -6.93
C GLU A 15 0.87 5.63 -8.40
N ASP A 16 1.49 4.83 -9.26
CA ASP A 16 1.82 5.21 -10.65
C ASP A 16 0.58 5.54 -11.50
N ALA A 17 -0.51 4.79 -11.37
CA ALA A 17 -1.75 4.99 -12.13
C ALA A 17 -2.81 5.78 -11.35
N LEU A 18 -2.84 5.63 -10.03
CA LEU A 18 -3.90 6.20 -9.19
C LEU A 18 -3.56 7.58 -8.63
N GLY A 19 -2.28 7.97 -8.63
CA GLY A 19 -1.80 9.27 -8.16
C GLY A 19 -1.58 9.31 -6.64
N PRO A 20 -1.68 10.50 -6.01
CA PRO A 20 -1.33 10.68 -4.61
C PRO A 20 -2.34 10.03 -3.66
N GLY A 21 -1.83 9.47 -2.57
CA GLY A 21 -2.64 8.88 -1.52
C GLY A 21 -1.83 8.52 -0.29
N VAL A 22 -2.40 7.69 0.56
CA VAL A 22 -1.79 7.20 1.79
C VAL A 22 -1.72 5.69 1.74
N LEU A 23 -0.51 5.13 1.76
CA LEU A 23 -0.29 3.69 1.87
C LEU A 23 -0.17 3.32 3.36
N THR A 24 -0.90 2.29 3.78
CA THR A 24 -0.91 1.80 5.16
C THR A 24 -0.69 0.30 5.18
N LEU A 25 0.28 -0.16 5.97
CA LEU A 25 0.45 -1.56 6.34
C LEU A 25 0.02 -1.75 7.79
N THR A 26 -0.81 -2.77 8.02
CA THR A 26 -1.18 -3.24 9.35
C THR A 26 -0.73 -4.70 9.52
N ASN A 27 -0.95 -5.25 10.71
CA ASN A 27 -0.70 -6.67 10.98
C ASN A 27 -1.68 -7.62 10.26
N ILE A 28 -2.67 -7.12 9.51
CA ILE A 28 -3.65 -7.97 8.80
C ILE A 28 -3.83 -7.63 7.32
N ARG A 29 -3.45 -6.42 6.87
CA ARG A 29 -3.66 -5.96 5.49
C ARG A 29 -2.71 -4.86 5.03
N VAL A 30 -2.66 -4.65 3.73
CA VAL A 30 -2.16 -3.43 3.08
C VAL A 30 -3.34 -2.69 2.47
N ALA A 31 -3.41 -1.39 2.74
CA ALA A 31 -4.45 -0.51 2.20
C ALA A 31 -3.85 0.74 1.56
N PHE A 32 -4.45 1.21 0.47
CA PHE A 32 -4.13 2.49 -0.15
C PHE A 32 -5.39 3.35 -0.28
N ASP A 33 -5.36 4.51 0.35
CA ASP A 33 -6.42 5.49 0.29
C ASP A 33 -6.01 6.63 -0.64
N LYS A 34 -6.72 6.76 -1.77
CA LYS A 34 -6.47 7.87 -2.69
C LYS A 34 -6.87 9.19 -2.04
N THR A 35 -6.01 10.18 -2.12
CA THR A 35 -6.35 11.55 -1.73
C THR A 35 -6.92 12.29 -2.93
N GLU A 36 -8.12 12.84 -2.80
CA GLU A 36 -8.67 13.75 -3.80
C GLU A 36 -8.38 15.19 -3.35
N GLY A 37 -7.59 15.92 -4.13
CA GLY A 37 -7.45 17.36 -3.95
C GLY A 37 -8.54 18.08 -4.74
N ARG A 38 -9.41 18.86 -4.07
CA ARG A 38 -10.13 19.93 -4.75
C ARG A 38 -9.21 21.15 -4.82
N ILE A 39 -8.82 21.54 -6.03
CA ILE A 39 -7.97 22.71 -6.31
C ILE A 39 -8.58 24.01 -5.74
N ILE A 40 -9.88 24.00 -5.41
CA ILE A 40 -10.65 25.17 -4.95
C ILE A 40 -10.51 25.43 -3.44
N ASP A 41 -10.25 24.42 -2.59
CA ASP A 41 -10.37 24.57 -1.13
C ASP A 41 -9.16 24.14 -0.29
N PHE A 42 -8.04 23.73 -0.89
CA PHE A 42 -6.80 23.32 -0.20
C PHE A 42 -7.02 22.33 0.98
N SER A 43 -8.14 21.59 0.98
CA SER A 43 -8.47 20.64 2.03
C SER A 43 -8.24 19.21 1.53
N LYS A 44 -7.40 18.43 2.23
CA LYS A 44 -7.22 17.01 1.94
C LYS A 44 -8.30 16.22 2.67
N LYS A 45 -9.26 15.65 1.93
CA LYS A 45 -10.11 14.56 2.45
C LYS A 45 -9.48 13.22 2.07
N PHE A 46 -9.42 12.29 3.02
CA PHE A 46 -9.19 10.87 2.70
C PHE A 46 -10.35 10.43 1.80
N GLY A 47 -10.05 10.14 0.52
CA GLY A 47 -11.05 10.00 -0.54
C GLY A 47 -11.66 8.61 -0.59
N ASN A 48 -11.04 7.70 -1.37
CA ASN A 48 -11.52 6.35 -1.62
C ASN A 48 -10.41 5.32 -1.38
N THR A 49 -10.69 4.26 -0.62
CA THR A 49 -9.81 3.09 -0.50
C THR A 49 -9.84 2.32 -1.83
N VAL A 50 -8.70 2.24 -2.51
CA VAL A 50 -8.53 1.66 -3.86
C VAL A 50 -7.65 0.41 -3.88
N LEU A 51 -6.96 0.17 -2.76
CA LEU A 51 -6.37 -1.13 -2.42
C LEU A 51 -6.81 -1.43 -1.00
N ASP A 52 -7.42 -2.60 -0.80
CA ASP A 52 -7.70 -3.16 0.51
C ASP A 52 -7.45 -4.67 0.42
N ALA A 53 -6.22 -5.10 0.69
CA ALA A 53 -5.78 -6.48 0.51
C ALA A 53 -5.26 -7.07 1.82
N LYS A 54 -5.84 -8.18 2.25
CA LYS A 54 -5.34 -8.96 3.38
C LYS A 54 -3.94 -9.50 3.05
N LEU A 55 -3.14 -9.74 4.09
CA LEU A 55 -1.76 -10.19 3.90
C LEU A 55 -1.65 -11.54 3.17
N ASN A 56 -2.67 -12.41 3.27
CA ASN A 56 -2.73 -13.68 2.53
C ASN A 56 -3.14 -13.53 1.06
N GLU A 57 -3.62 -12.35 0.63
CA GLU A 57 -3.94 -12.05 -0.76
C GLU A 57 -2.73 -11.46 -1.51
N ILE A 58 -1.67 -11.08 -0.78
CA ILE A 58 -0.43 -10.57 -1.36
C ILE A 58 0.40 -11.75 -1.88
N ILE A 59 0.61 -11.79 -3.19
CA ILE A 59 1.37 -12.86 -3.86
C ILE A 59 2.84 -12.48 -4.09
N GLU A 60 3.14 -11.18 -4.18
CA GLU A 60 4.51 -10.73 -4.41
C GLU A 60 4.73 -9.30 -3.89
N VAL A 61 5.90 -9.06 -3.28
CA VAL A 61 6.39 -7.72 -2.93
C VAL A 61 7.85 -7.59 -3.33
N ALA A 62 8.16 -6.57 -4.12
CA ALA A 62 9.49 -6.34 -4.65
C ALA A 62 9.83 -4.85 -4.75
N LYS A 63 11.12 -4.53 -4.77
CA LYS A 63 11.60 -3.21 -5.19
C LYS A 63 11.82 -3.22 -6.70
N GLU A 64 11.40 -2.16 -7.36
CA GLU A 64 11.64 -1.98 -8.80
C GLU A 64 12.18 -0.58 -9.12
N GLY A 65 12.84 -0.45 -10.27
CA GLY A 65 13.38 0.82 -10.75
C GLY A 65 14.83 1.08 -10.33
N ILE A 66 15.64 1.55 -11.29
CA ILE A 66 17.06 1.88 -11.08
C ILE A 66 17.19 3.33 -10.59
N LEU A 67 16.51 4.26 -11.26
CA LEU A 67 16.60 5.70 -11.01
C LEU A 67 15.53 6.20 -10.04
N ILE A 68 14.26 5.79 -10.26
CA ILE A 68 13.14 6.06 -9.36
C ILE A 68 12.70 4.72 -8.78
N LYS A 69 13.09 4.47 -7.53
CA LYS A 69 12.76 3.22 -6.85
C LYS A 69 11.28 3.23 -6.43
N LYS A 70 10.61 2.11 -6.66
CA LYS A 70 9.21 1.85 -6.27
C LYS A 70 9.14 0.60 -5.42
N VAL A 71 8.13 0.53 -4.55
CA VAL A 71 7.68 -0.76 -4.00
C VAL A 71 6.53 -1.27 -4.86
N ARG A 72 6.71 -2.44 -5.48
CA ARG A 72 5.67 -3.14 -6.22
C ARG A 72 4.98 -4.14 -5.30
N ILE A 73 3.66 -4.09 -5.27
CA ILE A 73 2.80 -5.02 -4.55
C ILE A 73 1.87 -5.69 -5.56
N LYS A 74 1.92 -7.02 -5.64
CA LYS A 74 0.97 -7.81 -6.40
C LYS A 74 0.00 -8.50 -5.46
N ILE A 75 -1.28 -8.43 -5.80
CA ILE A 75 -2.35 -9.09 -5.05
C ILE A 75 -3.14 -10.03 -5.96
N LYS A 76 -3.69 -11.07 -5.38
CA LYS A 76 -4.69 -11.92 -6.02
C LYS A 76 -6.08 -11.38 -5.68
N SER A 77 -6.84 -11.02 -6.71
CA SER A 77 -8.22 -10.56 -6.61
C SER A 77 -9.17 -11.53 -7.32
N ASN A 78 -10.48 -11.31 -7.17
CA ASN A 78 -11.51 -12.08 -7.89
C ASN A 78 -11.43 -11.92 -9.42
N GLU A 79 -10.85 -10.82 -9.90
CA GLU A 79 -10.72 -10.50 -11.32
C GLU A 79 -9.35 -10.91 -11.90
N GLY A 80 -8.48 -11.51 -11.07
CA GLY A 80 -7.13 -11.92 -11.45
C GLY A 80 -6.05 -11.25 -10.60
N GLU A 81 -4.83 -11.18 -11.13
CA GLU A 81 -3.71 -10.54 -10.45
C GLU A 81 -3.69 -9.04 -10.71
N MET A 82 -3.59 -8.24 -9.65
CA MET A 82 -3.46 -6.79 -9.74
C MET A 82 -2.11 -6.36 -9.22
N THR A 83 -1.51 -5.38 -9.90
CA THR A 83 -0.17 -4.85 -9.58
C THR A 83 -0.25 -3.37 -9.28
N TYR A 84 0.29 -2.96 -8.14
CA TYR A 84 0.39 -1.57 -7.73
C TYR A 84 1.85 -1.18 -7.51
N LYS A 85 2.22 0.05 -7.86
CA LYS A 85 3.60 0.55 -7.75
C LYS A 85 3.62 1.89 -7.03
N PHE A 86 4.18 1.88 -5.82
CA PHE A 86 4.18 3.05 -4.95
C PHE A 86 5.56 3.69 -4.90
N GLY A 87 5.60 5.01 -5.13
CA GLY A 87 6.74 5.87 -4.80
C GLY A 87 6.68 6.26 -3.34
N VAL A 88 7.40 5.52 -2.51
CA VAL A 88 7.54 5.74 -1.05
C VAL A 88 8.96 6.20 -0.72
N PHE A 89 9.14 6.85 0.42
CA PHE A 89 10.39 7.43 0.89
C PHE A 89 11.49 6.38 1.04
N ASN A 90 11.17 5.22 1.61
CA ASN A 90 12.12 4.11 1.76
C ASN A 90 11.51 2.78 1.29
N THR A 91 11.73 2.46 0.02
CA THR A 91 11.23 1.23 -0.61
C THR A 91 11.77 -0.06 0.03
N GLY A 92 13.00 -0.02 0.57
CA GLY A 92 13.59 -1.17 1.28
C GLY A 92 12.92 -1.45 2.62
N LYS A 93 12.58 -0.40 3.37
CA LYS A 93 11.81 -0.54 4.61
C LYS A 93 10.42 -1.11 4.31
N TRP A 94 9.71 -0.55 3.34
CA TRP A 94 8.37 -1.02 2.95
C TRP A 94 8.37 -2.48 2.50
N GLU A 95 9.29 -2.88 1.62
CA GLU A 95 9.41 -4.28 1.21
C GLU A 95 9.64 -5.22 2.41
N LYS A 96 10.58 -4.86 3.30
CA LYS A 96 10.93 -5.66 4.48
C LYS A 96 9.73 -5.81 5.43
N GLU A 97 9.09 -4.71 5.79
CA GLU A 97 7.97 -4.70 6.75
C GLU A 97 6.77 -5.49 6.21
N ILE A 98 6.45 -5.39 4.92
CA ILE A 98 5.34 -6.17 4.34
C ILE A 98 5.67 -7.67 4.38
N LYS A 99 6.90 -8.07 3.99
CA LYS A 99 7.33 -9.48 4.05
C LYS A 99 7.30 -10.04 5.47
N GLU A 100 7.77 -9.27 6.45
CA GLU A 100 7.70 -9.65 7.86
C GLU A 100 6.26 -9.76 8.36
N ALA A 101 5.39 -8.83 7.97
CA ALA A 101 3.97 -8.88 8.33
C ALA A 101 3.29 -10.13 7.76
N ILE A 102 3.52 -10.46 6.48
CA ILE A 102 3.01 -11.68 5.84
C ILE A 102 3.51 -12.92 6.59
N SER A 103 4.80 -12.99 6.92
CA SER A 103 5.38 -14.13 7.65
C SER A 103 4.71 -14.32 9.02
N LYS A 104 4.49 -13.24 9.76
CA LYS A 104 3.85 -13.27 11.09
C LYS A 104 2.35 -13.60 11.00
N PHE A 105 1.68 -13.17 9.93
CA PHE A 105 0.26 -13.45 9.71
C PHE A 105 -0.02 -14.91 9.39
N ASN A 106 0.93 -15.59 8.72
CA ASN A 106 0.83 -17.00 8.36
C ASN A 106 1.40 -17.96 9.43
N SER A 107 1.98 -17.43 10.51
CA SER A 107 2.51 -18.22 11.65
C SER A 107 1.42 -18.51 12.66
#